data_AF-A0A6N7TQ03-F1
#
_entry.id   AF-A0A6N7TQ03-F1
#
_cell.length_a   1.000
_cell.length_b   1.000
_cell.length_c   1.000
_cell.angle_alpha   90.00
_cell.angle_beta   90.00
_cell.angle_gamma   90.00
#
_symmetry.space_group_name_H-M   'P 1'
#
loop_
_entity.id
_entity.type
_entity.pdbx_description
1 polymer ?
#
loop_
_entity_poly.entity_id
_entity_poly.type
_entity_poly.pdbx_seq_one_letter_code
_entity_poly.pdbx_strand_id
1 'polypeptide(L)'
;MSEFIDREKAIANIKAAYCCGCEHYNGVRCRACQIMDAMDVLEDEPAVVPDAQRWRKTAEEPPTENDAAYGKVIAFYRWAKAAQAAKWDFVAGAPDTFPLWMPMPELPKENL
;
A
#
# COMPACT_ATOMS: atom_id res chain seq x y z
N MET A 1 4.87 5.83 12.57
CA MET A 1 5.20 6.03 11.15
C MET A 1 6.10 4.87 10.75
N SER A 2 5.57 3.85 10.08
CA SER A 2 6.41 2.81 9.50
C SER A 2 7.07 3.41 8.26
N GLU A 3 8.39 3.59 8.30
CA GLU A 3 9.16 3.93 7.11
C GLU A 3 8.97 2.82 6.08
N PHE A 4 8.46 3.18 4.91
CA PHE A 4 8.28 2.25 3.81
C PHE A 4 9.67 1.81 3.33
N ILE A 5 9.88 0.49 3.20
CA ILE A 5 11.12 -0.06 2.67
C ILE A 5 11.02 -0.04 1.15
N ASP A 6 11.91 0.72 0.51
CA ASP A 6 12.14 0.59 -0.93
C ASP A 6 12.68 -0.82 -1.19
N ARG A 7 11.84 -1.67 -1.78
CA ARG A 7 12.11 -3.08 -1.99
C ARG A 7 13.32 -3.29 -2.90
N GLU A 8 13.46 -2.51 -3.96
CA GLU A 8 14.58 -2.64 -4.89
C GLU A 8 15.90 -2.24 -4.22
N LYS A 9 15.88 -1.14 -3.46
CA LYS A 9 17.03 -0.69 -2.68
C LYS A 9 17.41 -1.67 -1.58
N ALA A 10 16.43 -2.26 -0.89
CA ALA A 10 16.66 -3.28 0.12
C ALA A 10 17.29 -4.54 -0.48
N ILE A 11 16.78 -5.01 -1.62
CA ILE A 11 17.34 -6.14 -2.37
C ILE A 11 18.79 -5.84 -2.80
N ALA A 12 19.06 -4.63 -3.31
CA ALA A 12 20.40 -4.22 -3.70
C ALA A 12 21.37 -4.21 -2.52
N ASN A 13 20.95 -3.66 -1.37
CA ASN A 13 21.76 -3.64 -0.15
C ASN A 13 22.06 -5.03 0.39
N ILE A 14 21.08 -5.94 0.39
CA ILE A 14 21.27 -7.33 0.83
C ILE A 14 22.23 -8.07 -0.09
N LYS A 15 22.08 -7.89 -1.42
CA LYS A 15 23.03 -8.43 -2.39
C LYS A 15 24.44 -7.89 -2.17
N ALA A 16 24.60 -6.60 -1.89
CA ALA A 16 25.91 -5.99 -1.65
C ALA A 16 26.56 -6.44 -0.33
N ALA A 17 25.77 -6.61 0.74
CA ALA A 17 26.29 -6.95 2.07
C ALA A 17 26.61 -8.44 2.24
N TYR A 18 25.81 -9.33 1.64
CA TYR A 18 25.86 -10.76 1.92
C TYR A 18 26.33 -11.62 0.73
N CYS A 19 26.44 -11.07 -0.48
CA CYS A 19 27.01 -11.79 -1.63
C CYS A 19 28.54 -11.73 -1.60
N CYS A 20 29.18 -12.87 -1.31
CA CYS A 20 30.64 -13.00 -1.38
C CYS A 20 31.16 -13.44 -2.77
N GLY A 21 30.38 -13.26 -3.84
CA GLY A 21 30.79 -13.62 -5.20
C GLY A 21 30.77 -15.14 -5.46
N CYS A 22 29.85 -15.88 -4.83
CA CYS A 22 29.58 -17.28 -5.16
C CYS A 22 29.18 -17.40 -6.64
N GLU A 23 30.14 -17.69 -7.52
CA GLU A 23 29.85 -18.16 -8.87
C GLU A 23 29.07 -19.47 -8.73
N HIS A 24 27.75 -19.37 -8.94
CA HIS A 24 26.78 -20.44 -9.11
C HIS A 24 27.41 -21.84 -9.06
N TYR A 25 27.36 -22.49 -7.88
CA TYR A 25 27.66 -23.91 -7.81
C TYR A 25 26.65 -24.63 -8.70
N ASN A 26 27.07 -24.98 -9.92
CA ASN A 26 26.30 -25.71 -10.92
C ASN A 26 24.89 -25.15 -11.20
N GLY A 27 24.76 -23.83 -11.41
CA GLY A 27 23.48 -23.23 -11.79
C GLY A 27 22.43 -23.19 -10.68
N VAL A 28 22.78 -23.56 -9.44
CA VAL A 28 21.90 -23.45 -8.28
C VAL A 28 22.04 -22.07 -7.65
N ARG A 29 20.90 -21.40 -7.42
CA ARG A 29 20.86 -20.07 -6.78
C ARG A 29 21.46 -20.13 -5.36
N CYS A 30 22.32 -19.15 -5.03
CA CYS A 30 23.22 -19.18 -3.87
C CYS A 30 22.49 -19.18 -2.50
N ARG A 31 22.17 -20.36 -1.94
CA ARG A 31 21.71 -20.56 -0.54
C ARG A 31 22.85 -20.62 0.49
N ALA A 32 24.08 -20.89 0.05
CA ALA A 32 25.26 -20.95 0.91
C ALA A 32 25.54 -19.61 1.63
N CYS A 33 25.21 -18.49 0.99
CA CYS A 33 25.36 -17.15 1.55
C CYS A 33 24.10 -16.66 2.30
N GLN A 34 23.07 -17.50 2.46
CA GLN A 34 21.80 -17.17 3.11
C GLN A 34 21.00 -16.02 2.46
N ILE A 35 21.47 -15.49 1.33
CA ILE A 35 20.81 -14.40 0.59
C ILE A 35 19.42 -14.82 0.14
N MET A 36 19.25 -16.03 -0.37
CA MET A 36 17.93 -16.50 -0.79
C MET A 36 16.97 -16.63 0.39
N ASP A 37 17.41 -17.12 1.54
CA ASP A 37 16.54 -17.21 2.71
C ASP A 37 16.10 -15.80 3.18
N ALA A 38 16.98 -14.79 3.06
CA ALA A 38 16.62 -13.40 3.31
C ALA A 38 15.71 -12.78 2.22
N MET A 39 15.87 -13.18 0.96
CA MET A 39 15.04 -12.73 -0.16
C MET A 39 13.65 -13.37 -0.14
N ASP A 40 13.55 -14.65 0.22
CA ASP A 40 12.30 -15.40 0.37
C ASP A 40 11.41 -14.71 1.43
N VAL A 41 12.01 -14.30 2.56
CA VAL A 41 11.32 -13.49 3.58
C VAL A 41 10.79 -12.17 3.00
N LEU A 42 11.56 -11.46 2.17
CA LEU A 42 11.12 -10.21 1.52
C LEU A 42 10.12 -10.41 0.37
N GLU A 43 10.00 -11.62 -0.18
CA GLU A 43 8.99 -12.00 -1.16
C GLU A 43 7.67 -12.37 -0.50
N ASP A 44 7.72 -13.00 0.68
CA ASP A 44 6.53 -13.38 1.46
C ASP A 44 5.90 -12.20 2.21
N GLU A 45 6.64 -11.10 2.43
CA GLU A 45 6.08 -9.89 3.05
C GLU A 45 4.99 -9.26 2.16
N PRO A 46 3.78 -9.01 2.69
CA PRO A 46 2.71 -8.43 1.91
C PRO A 46 3.08 -7.02 1.45
N ALA A 47 2.83 -6.72 0.17
CA ALA A 47 3.01 -5.39 -0.37
C ALA A 47 2.18 -4.39 0.44
N VAL A 48 2.86 -3.42 1.07
CA VAL A 48 2.19 -2.40 1.85
C VAL A 48 1.38 -1.52 0.90
N VAL A 49 0.06 -1.57 1.04
CA VAL A 49 -0.84 -0.65 0.35
C VAL A 49 -0.55 0.75 0.90
N PRO A 50 -0.18 1.74 0.06
CA PRO A 50 0.00 3.11 0.53
C PRO A 50 -1.23 3.54 1.33
N ASP A 51 -1.06 4.33 2.40
CA ASP A 51 -2.20 4.72 3.25
C ASP A 51 -3.33 5.40 2.43
N ALA A 52 -2.96 6.04 1.32
CA ALA A 52 -3.89 6.60 0.33
C ALA A 52 -4.79 5.57 -0.40
N GLN A 53 -4.47 4.28 -0.30
CA GLN A 53 -5.20 3.18 -0.95
C GLN A 53 -5.85 2.21 0.07
N ARG A 54 -5.83 2.56 1.36
CA ARG A 54 -6.41 1.76 2.44
C ARG A 54 -7.86 2.17 2.73
N TRP A 55 -8.76 1.20 2.77
CA TRP A 55 -10.13 1.40 3.26
C TRP A 55 -10.16 1.60 4.78
N ARG A 56 -10.85 2.65 5.21
CA ARG A 56 -11.03 3.08 6.59
C ARG A 56 -12.48 2.93 6.98
N LYS A 57 -12.74 2.54 8.23
CA LYS A 57 -14.11 2.52 8.77
C LYS A 57 -14.47 3.93 9.21
N THR A 58 -15.54 4.46 8.65
CA THR A 58 -15.95 5.86 8.90
C THR A 58 -16.26 6.13 10.37
N ALA A 59 -16.80 5.15 11.10
CA ALA A 59 -17.09 5.30 12.53
C ALA A 59 -15.84 5.38 13.42
N GLU A 60 -14.70 4.83 12.96
CA GLU A 60 -13.45 4.76 13.73
C GLU A 60 -12.46 5.86 13.27
N GLU A 61 -12.36 6.05 11.96
CA GLU A 61 -11.43 6.97 11.30
C GLU A 61 -12.21 7.81 10.27
N PRO A 62 -13.09 8.76 10.65
CA PRO A 62 -13.89 9.54 9.70
C PRO A 62 -13.01 10.44 8.81
N PRO A 63 -13.41 10.73 7.55
CA PRO A 63 -12.69 11.68 6.72
C PRO A 63 -12.82 13.10 7.27
N THR A 64 -11.78 13.89 7.05
CA THR A 64 -11.67 15.29 7.46
C THR A 64 -11.51 16.20 6.24
N GLU A 65 -11.48 17.52 6.48
CA GLU A 65 -11.21 18.50 5.41
C GLU A 65 -9.86 18.27 4.72
N ASN A 66 -8.84 17.78 5.44
CA ASN A 66 -7.52 17.48 4.87
C ASN A 66 -7.56 16.32 3.87
N ASP A 67 -8.57 15.45 3.97
CA ASP A 67 -8.77 14.34 3.04
C ASP A 67 -9.49 14.80 1.75
N ALA A 68 -9.84 16.09 1.64
CA ALA A 68 -10.77 16.57 0.63
C ALA A 68 -10.43 17.93 -0.02
N ALA A 69 -10.08 17.87 -1.31
CA ALA A 69 -10.71 18.75 -2.30
C ALA A 69 -11.99 18.07 -2.84
N TYR A 70 -12.91 18.79 -3.49
CA TYR A 70 -14.12 18.18 -4.07
C TYR A 70 -13.76 16.96 -4.95
N GLY A 71 -14.34 15.79 -4.67
CA GLY A 71 -14.06 14.54 -5.38
C GLY A 71 -12.82 13.77 -4.91
N LYS A 72 -12.21 14.12 -3.77
CA LYS A 72 -11.02 13.45 -3.22
C LYS A 72 -11.29 12.38 -2.14
N VAL A 73 -12.56 12.13 -1.79
CA VAL A 73 -12.95 11.01 -0.92
C VAL A 73 -13.75 10.02 -1.75
N ILE A 74 -13.41 8.73 -1.68
CA ILE A 74 -14.22 7.63 -2.20
C ILE A 74 -14.96 6.99 -1.02
N ALA A 75 -16.29 6.99 -1.05
CA ALA A 75 -17.11 6.37 -0.02
C ALA A 75 -17.83 5.14 -0.56
N PHE A 76 -17.97 4.11 0.27
CA PHE A 76 -18.80 2.96 -0.02
C PHE A 76 -20.25 3.24 0.39
N TYR A 77 -21.16 3.27 -0.58
CA TYR A 77 -22.59 3.49 -0.36
C TYR A 77 -23.23 2.16 0.00
N ARG A 78 -23.57 1.95 1.28
CA ARG A 78 -24.08 0.65 1.79
C ARG A 78 -25.31 0.16 1.00
N TRP A 79 -26.24 1.06 0.71
CA TRP A 79 -27.50 0.74 0.02
C TRP A 79 -27.30 0.40 -1.47
N ALA A 80 -26.36 1.09 -2.13
CA ALA A 80 -26.06 0.88 -3.54
C ALA A 80 -25.05 -0.27 -3.78
N LYS A 81 -24.38 -0.73 -2.71
CA LYS A 81 -23.25 -1.66 -2.78
C LYS A 81 -22.16 -1.23 -3.77
N ALA A 82 -21.90 0.08 -3.84
CA ALA A 82 -20.97 0.67 -4.79
C ALA A 82 -20.10 1.75 -4.12
N ALA A 83 -18.89 1.93 -4.64
CA ALA A 83 -17.98 3.00 -4.22
C ALA A 83 -18.11 4.20 -5.17
N GLN A 84 -18.22 5.41 -4.65
CA GLN A 84 -18.31 6.63 -5.44
C GLN A 84 -17.58 7.79 -4.77
N ALA A 85 -17.16 8.77 -5.57
CA ALA A 85 -16.60 10.01 -5.04
C ALA A 85 -17.67 10.78 -4.25
N ALA A 86 -17.32 11.27 -3.07
CA ALA A 86 -18.21 11.96 -2.16
C ALA A 86 -17.50 13.16 -1.49
N LYS A 87 -18.28 14.04 -0.89
CA LYS A 87 -17.76 15.13 -0.05
C LYS A 87 -17.48 14.59 1.36
N TRP A 88 -16.36 14.97 1.95
CA TRP A 88 -15.90 14.42 3.24
C TRP A 88 -16.91 14.61 4.37
N ASP A 89 -17.55 15.77 4.46
CA ASP A 89 -18.51 16.12 5.53
C ASP A 89 -19.76 15.25 5.47
N PHE A 90 -20.22 14.91 4.27
CA PHE A 90 -21.34 14.01 4.06
C PHE A 90 -21.03 12.58 4.51
N VAL A 91 -19.81 12.11 4.22
CA VAL A 91 -19.33 10.79 4.64
C VAL A 91 -19.16 10.74 6.14
N ALA A 92 -18.47 11.72 6.73
CA ALA A 92 -18.22 11.83 8.16
C ALA A 92 -19.52 11.95 8.98
N GLY A 93 -20.53 12.65 8.45
CA GLY A 93 -21.81 12.86 9.12
C GLY A 93 -22.76 11.66 9.10
N ALA A 94 -22.49 10.62 8.29
CA ALA A 94 -23.39 9.48 8.12
C ALA A 94 -22.66 8.13 8.03
N PRO A 95 -21.95 7.70 9.09
CA PRO A 95 -21.17 6.45 9.09
C PRO A 95 -22.00 5.18 8.85
N ASP A 96 -23.30 5.18 9.16
CA ASP A 96 -24.16 4.03 8.85
C ASP A 96 -24.44 3.89 7.35
N THR A 97 -24.58 5.02 6.66
CA THR A 97 -24.82 5.08 5.21
C THR A 97 -23.53 4.86 4.43
N PHE A 98 -22.43 5.44 4.92
CA PHE A 98 -21.08 5.37 4.37
C PHE A 98 -20.15 4.65 5.35
N PRO A 99 -20.23 3.32 5.50
CA PRO A 99 -19.47 2.60 6.51
C PRO A 99 -17.96 2.57 6.24
N LEU A 100 -17.56 2.69 4.98
CA LEU A 100 -16.18 2.64 4.56
C LEU A 100 -15.87 3.82 3.65
N TRP A 101 -14.65 4.32 3.75
CA TRP A 101 -14.12 5.31 2.83
C TRP A 101 -12.62 5.12 2.64
N MET A 102 -12.09 5.77 1.61
CA MET A 102 -10.66 5.93 1.40
C MET A 102 -10.40 7.25 0.67
N PRO A 103 -9.22 7.85 0.80
CA PRO A 103 -8.85 8.98 -0.04
C PRO A 103 -8.75 8.54 -1.51
N MET A 104 -8.99 9.48 -2.43
CA MET A 104 -8.87 9.26 -3.87
C MET A 104 -7.40 8.99 -4.21
N PRO A 105 -7.08 7.86 -4.84
CA PRO A 105 -5.72 7.56 -5.27
C PRO A 105 -5.18 8.64 -6.23
N GLU A 106 -3.87 8.86 -6.20
CA GLU A 106 -3.23 9.69 -7.21
C GLU A 106 -3.35 9.04 -8.58
N LEU A 107 -3.67 9.85 -9.60
CA LEU A 107 -3.71 9.38 -10.98
C LEU A 107 -2.28 9.13 -11.48
N PRO A 108 -2.06 8.08 -12.29
CA PRO A 108 -0.79 7.90 -12.97
C PRO A 108 -0.44 9.14 -13.82
N LYS A 109 0.79 9.62 -13.70
CA LYS A 109 1.26 10.83 -14.42
C LYS A 109 1.37 10.62 -15.94
N GLU A 110 1.39 9.38 -16.40
CA GLU A 110 1.76 9.03 -17.78
C GLU A 110 0.60 9.11 -18.79
N ASN A 111 -0.64 9.35 -18.35
CA ASN A 111 -1.82 9.31 -19.24
C ASN A 111 -2.85 10.43 -18.98
N LEU A 112 -2.39 11.64 -18.66
CA LEU A 112 -3.22 12.85 -18.56
C LEU A 112 -2.80 13.90 -19.59
#